data_AF-A0A7W1UQC8-F1
#
_entry.id   AF-A0A7W1UQC8-F1
#
_cell.length_a   1.000
_cell.length_b   1.000
_cell.length_c   1.000
_cell.angle_alpha   90.00
_cell.angle_beta   90.00
_cell.angle_gamma   90.00
#
_symmetry.space_group_name_H-M   'P 1'
#
loop_
_entity.id
_entity.type
_entity.pdbx_description
1 polymer ?
#
loop_
_entity_poly.entity_id
_entity_poly.type
_entity_poly.pdbx_seq_one_letter_code
_entity_poly.pdbx_strand_id
1 'polypeptide(L)'
;LLSIGYDVVFDKKKNHHLALGIQGGIIQKSVDQDKLSYGNQYTTANGGGFDTGLPSGENFSNSNFMLPSVNAGFLYYFAKDNSRLNPFVGFSAFNLTQPTESFFGSSNKLPIRYYAHGGVKVNINAKIQLLPKFIYMKQINDQEMTATLLLHYFLQSSETYIIFGPTYRSKDAAIIEAGIKKGRYTARVSYDINTSKLKEVSNSRGGFEISLTYVARRSKPNPLANCPRL
;
A
#
# COMPACT_ATOMS: atom_id res chain seq x y z
N LEU A 1 9.33 13.26 1.25
CA LEU A 1 8.81 13.11 2.63
C LEU A 1 9.94 12.62 3.53
N LEU A 2 10.10 13.20 4.72
CA LEU A 2 11.04 12.78 5.76
C LEU A 2 10.26 12.03 6.85
N SER A 3 10.83 10.94 7.39
CA SER A 3 10.18 10.14 8.43
C SER A 3 11.11 9.94 9.61
N ILE A 4 10.55 10.00 10.83
CA ILE A 4 11.22 9.66 12.07
C ILE A 4 10.40 8.58 12.76
N GLY A 5 11.06 7.56 13.28
CA GLY A 5 10.41 6.50 14.03
C GLY A 5 11.21 6.12 15.27
N TYR A 6 10.51 5.65 16.29
CA TYR A 6 11.09 5.20 17.54
C TYR A 6 10.45 3.88 17.98
N ASP A 7 11.27 2.90 18.33
CA ASP A 7 10.83 1.56 18.75
C ASP A 7 11.03 1.40 20.26
N VAL A 8 9.91 1.27 20.98
CA VAL A 8 9.88 1.08 22.43
C VAL A 8 9.70 -0.40 22.74
N VAL A 9 10.60 -0.93 23.56
CA VAL A 9 10.48 -2.28 24.13
C VAL A 9 10.02 -2.15 25.58
N PHE A 10 8.87 -2.74 25.92
CA PHE A 10 8.24 -2.53 27.23
C PHE A 10 8.19 -3.77 28.13
N ASP A 11 8.61 -4.95 27.65
CA ASP A 11 8.71 -6.16 28.48
C ASP A 11 10.16 -6.49 28.85
N LYS A 12 10.35 -7.10 30.04
CA LYS A 12 11.68 -7.54 30.51
C LYS A 12 12.36 -8.52 29.55
N LYS A 13 11.57 -9.32 28.83
CA LYS A 13 12.06 -10.34 27.89
C LYS A 13 12.31 -9.80 26.49
N LYS A 14 12.11 -8.50 26.26
CA LYS A 14 12.33 -7.79 24.99
C LYS A 14 11.64 -8.41 23.76
N ASN A 15 10.43 -8.90 23.93
CA ASN A 15 9.64 -9.47 22.83
C ASN A 15 8.51 -8.56 22.36
N HIS A 16 8.06 -7.61 23.19
CA HIS A 16 6.95 -6.74 22.88
C HIS A 16 7.47 -5.37 22.47
N HIS A 17 7.23 -5.02 21.22
CA HIS A 17 7.68 -3.78 20.62
C HIS A 17 6.49 -2.91 20.26
N LEU A 18 6.63 -1.61 20.53
CA LEU A 18 5.74 -0.57 20.06
C LEU A 18 6.57 0.45 19.29
N ALA A 19 6.47 0.40 17.97
CA ALA A 19 7.06 1.39 17.09
C ALA A 19 6.08 2.54 16.88
N LEU A 20 6.56 3.77 17.06
CA LEU A 20 5.85 5.01 16.76
C LEU A 20 6.55 5.69 15.59
N GLY A 21 5.78 6.33 14.70
CA GLY A 21 6.32 7.02 13.53
C GLY A 21 5.57 8.29 13.21
N ILE A 22 6.32 9.32 12.81
CA ILE A 22 5.81 10.55 12.22
C ILE A 22 6.53 10.79 10.90
N GLN A 23 5.78 11.28 9.91
CA GLN A 23 6.29 11.60 8.59
C GLN A 23 5.77 12.98 8.18
N GLY A 24 6.67 13.81 7.66
CA GLY A 24 6.36 15.15 7.17
C GLY A 24 6.96 15.41 5.80
N GLY A 25 6.34 16.28 5.02
CA GLY A 25 6.96 16.87 3.84
C GLY A 25 5.93 17.48 2.90
N ILE A 26 6.25 17.48 1.60
CA ILE A 26 5.48 18.21 0.59
C ILE A 26 5.04 17.23 -0.50
N ILE A 27 3.80 17.37 -0.94
CA ILE A 27 3.24 16.71 -2.13
C ILE A 27 3.09 17.78 -3.20
N GLN A 28 3.64 17.54 -4.40
CA GLN A 28 3.40 18.39 -5.55
C GLN A 28 2.41 17.69 -6.49
N LYS A 29 1.37 18.41 -6.93
CA LYS A 29 0.44 17.94 -7.95
C LYS A 29 0.47 18.92 -9.12
N SER A 30 0.57 18.37 -10.33
CA SER A 30 0.55 19.14 -11.56
C SER A 30 -0.34 18.47 -12.59
N VAL A 31 -1.01 19.27 -13.39
CA VAL A 31 -1.83 18.83 -14.51
C VAL A 31 -1.47 19.64 -15.76
N ASP A 32 -1.31 18.95 -16.87
CA ASP A 32 -1.08 19.54 -18.18
C ASP A 32 -2.42 19.61 -18.92
N GLN A 33 -3.03 20.80 -18.92
CA GLN A 33 -4.39 21.01 -19.40
C GLN A 33 -4.49 20.83 -20.92
N ASP A 34 -3.41 21.09 -21.65
CA ASP A 34 -3.35 21.01 -23.12
C ASP A 34 -3.43 19.55 -23.61
N LYS A 35 -3.15 18.58 -22.73
CA LYS A 35 -3.25 17.14 -23.02
C LYS A 35 -4.57 16.52 -22.57
N LEU A 36 -5.44 17.31 -21.94
CA LEU A 36 -6.75 16.86 -21.51
C LEU A 36 -7.78 17.10 -22.60
N SER A 37 -8.72 16.17 -22.71
CA SER A 37 -9.85 16.24 -23.62
C SER A 37 -11.15 16.19 -22.82
N TYR A 38 -12.12 16.99 -23.22
CA TYR A 38 -13.34 17.27 -22.45
C TYR A 38 -14.58 16.93 -23.27
N GLY A 39 -15.67 16.55 -22.59
CA GLY A 39 -16.89 16.10 -23.26
C GLY A 39 -17.52 17.16 -24.17
N ASN A 40 -17.38 18.45 -23.85
CA ASN A 40 -17.89 19.56 -24.65
C ASN A 40 -17.08 19.86 -25.92
N GLN A 41 -15.95 19.16 -26.11
CA GLN A 41 -15.18 19.16 -27.35
C GLN A 41 -15.71 18.13 -28.37
N TYR A 42 -16.77 17.39 -28.03
CA TYR A 42 -17.52 16.59 -28.99
C TYR A 42 -18.60 17.45 -29.67
N THR A 43 -18.55 17.51 -31.00
CA THR A 43 -19.55 18.19 -31.82
C THR A 43 -20.41 17.18 -32.57
N THR A 44 -21.71 17.47 -32.72
CA THR A 44 -22.63 16.69 -33.56
C THR A 44 -22.66 17.18 -35.00
N ALA A 45 -21.96 18.28 -35.32
CA ALA A 45 -21.86 18.80 -36.67
C ALA A 45 -21.17 17.79 -37.60
N ASN A 46 -21.59 17.75 -38.87
CA ASN A 46 -21.00 16.90 -39.92
C ASN A 46 -20.93 15.40 -39.58
N GLY A 47 -21.93 14.86 -38.88
CA GLY A 47 -22.00 13.44 -38.56
C GLY A 47 -21.32 13.02 -37.25
N GLY A 48 -20.84 13.98 -36.45
CA GLY A 48 -20.30 13.72 -35.13
C GLY A 48 -18.78 13.56 -35.13
N GLY A 49 -18.08 14.30 -34.27
CA GLY A 49 -16.61 14.25 -34.18
C GLY A 49 -16.07 14.90 -32.92
N PHE A 50 -14.86 14.51 -32.53
CA PHE A 50 -14.14 15.12 -31.43
C PHE A 50 -13.15 16.17 -31.97
N ASP A 51 -13.21 17.40 -31.45
CA ASP A 51 -12.38 18.52 -31.89
C ASP A 51 -11.74 19.22 -30.68
N THR A 52 -10.43 18.99 -30.51
CA THR A 52 -9.63 19.57 -29.42
C THR A 52 -9.40 21.07 -29.55
N GLY A 53 -9.72 21.67 -30.71
CA GLY A 53 -9.73 23.12 -30.90
C GLY A 53 -10.94 23.82 -30.27
N LEU A 54 -11.98 23.07 -29.88
CA LEU A 54 -13.11 23.62 -29.15
C LEU A 54 -12.72 23.96 -27.70
N PRO A 55 -13.23 25.06 -27.12
CA PRO A 55 -12.98 25.40 -25.73
C PRO A 55 -13.41 24.27 -24.78
N SER A 56 -12.53 23.90 -23.85
CA SER A 56 -12.80 22.89 -22.81
C SER A 56 -13.89 23.33 -21.83
N GLY A 57 -14.20 24.62 -21.73
CA GLY A 57 -15.17 25.15 -20.75
C GLY A 57 -14.72 25.04 -19.29
N GLU A 58 -13.54 24.49 -19.02
CA GLU A 58 -12.97 24.36 -17.69
C GLU A 58 -12.20 25.63 -17.30
N ASN A 59 -12.40 26.10 -16.08
CA ASN A 59 -11.72 27.29 -15.55
C ASN A 59 -10.68 26.91 -14.50
N PHE A 60 -9.47 26.57 -14.95
CA PHE A 60 -8.37 26.24 -14.06
C PHE A 60 -7.76 27.51 -13.44
N SER A 61 -7.72 27.56 -12.12
CA SER A 61 -7.03 28.61 -11.37
C SER A 61 -5.54 28.35 -11.23
N ASN A 62 -5.11 27.08 -11.25
CA ASN A 62 -3.71 26.66 -11.14
C ASN A 62 -3.50 25.37 -11.96
N SER A 63 -2.30 25.19 -12.52
CA SER A 63 -1.86 23.94 -13.16
C SER A 63 -0.86 23.15 -12.32
N ASN A 64 -0.35 23.74 -11.25
CA ASN A 64 0.63 23.16 -10.33
C ASN A 64 0.45 23.76 -8.93
N PHE A 65 0.50 22.93 -7.89
CA PHE A 65 0.54 23.39 -6.51
C PHE A 65 1.26 22.38 -5.59
N MET A 66 1.68 22.88 -4.43
CA MET A 66 2.35 22.10 -3.39
C MET A 66 1.51 22.08 -2.12
N LEU A 67 1.44 20.92 -1.46
CA LEU A 67 0.66 20.67 -0.26
C LEU A 67 1.55 20.15 0.86
N PRO A 68 1.51 20.72 2.08
CA PRO A 68 2.15 20.11 3.22
C PRO A 68 1.41 18.82 3.62
N SER A 69 2.16 17.74 3.83
CA SER A 69 1.64 16.45 4.26
C SER A 69 2.30 16.05 5.58
N VAL A 70 1.47 15.79 6.59
CA VAL A 70 1.89 15.22 7.88
C VAL A 70 1.10 13.94 8.11
N ASN A 71 1.81 12.87 8.43
CA ASN A 71 1.27 11.54 8.68
C ASN A 71 1.84 11.02 10.00
N ALA A 72 1.07 10.23 10.73
CA ALA A 72 1.53 9.57 11.95
C ALA A 72 0.96 8.17 12.06
N GLY A 73 1.65 7.30 12.79
CA GLY A 73 1.16 5.96 13.04
C GLY A 73 1.94 5.22 14.11
N PHE A 74 1.42 4.07 14.49
CA PHE A 74 2.07 3.13 15.38
C PHE A 74 1.97 1.70 14.86
N LEU A 75 2.88 0.85 15.31
CA LEU A 75 2.93 -0.57 15.05
C LEU A 75 3.31 -1.29 16.33
N TYR A 76 2.41 -2.13 16.83
CA TYR A 76 2.74 -3.14 17.81
C TYR A 76 3.16 -4.43 17.11
N TYR A 77 4.20 -5.08 17.61
CA TYR A 77 4.58 -6.42 17.16
C TYR A 77 5.25 -7.25 18.24
N PHE A 78 5.03 -8.56 18.17
CA PHE A 78 5.67 -9.54 19.03
C PHE A 78 6.84 -10.22 18.30
N ALA A 79 8.05 -9.94 18.76
CA ALA A 79 9.31 -10.24 18.09
C ALA A 79 10.08 -11.42 18.69
N LYS A 80 9.38 -12.41 19.27
CA LYS A 80 10.01 -13.56 19.94
C LYS A 80 10.51 -14.60 18.94
N ASP A 81 11.82 -14.82 18.93
CA ASP A 81 12.42 -15.92 18.19
C ASP A 81 11.91 -17.29 18.65
N ASN A 82 11.74 -18.21 17.70
CA ASN A 82 11.15 -19.55 17.90
C ASN A 82 9.73 -19.57 18.49
N SER A 83 9.02 -18.45 18.56
CA SER A 83 7.60 -18.45 18.89
C SER A 83 6.78 -19.05 17.75
N ARG A 84 5.80 -19.90 18.08
CA ARG A 84 4.81 -20.40 17.10
C ARG A 84 4.01 -19.25 16.49
N LEU A 85 3.70 -18.22 17.27
CA LEU A 85 2.90 -17.07 16.86
C LEU A 85 3.67 -15.77 17.06
N ASN A 86 3.71 -14.94 16.01
CA ASN A 86 4.29 -13.60 16.05
C ASN A 86 3.26 -12.61 15.46
N PRO A 87 2.30 -12.14 16.28
CA PRO A 87 1.30 -11.16 15.85
C PRO A 87 1.89 -9.76 15.68
N PHE A 88 1.24 -8.97 14.83
CA PHE A 88 1.45 -7.54 14.69
C PHE A 88 0.13 -6.83 14.37
N VAL A 89 0.02 -5.57 14.80
CA VAL A 89 -1.11 -4.69 14.48
C VAL A 89 -0.62 -3.26 14.46
N GLY A 90 -1.09 -2.48 13.50
CA GLY A 90 -0.70 -1.09 13.38
C GLY A 90 -1.83 -0.22 12.84
N PHE A 91 -1.68 1.07 13.08
CA PHE A 91 -2.62 2.09 12.66
C PHE A 91 -1.85 3.33 12.23
N SER A 92 -2.27 3.94 11.13
CA SER A 92 -1.72 5.18 10.60
C SER A 92 -2.83 6.11 10.15
N ALA A 93 -2.61 7.40 10.33
CA ALA A 93 -3.45 8.47 9.80
C ALA A 93 -2.60 9.35 8.88
N PHE A 94 -3.08 9.55 7.66
CA PHE A 94 -2.42 10.36 6.64
C PHE A 94 -3.15 11.68 6.44
N ASN A 95 -2.43 12.69 5.93
CA ASN A 95 -2.95 14.02 5.63
C ASN A 95 -3.54 14.73 6.85
N LEU A 96 -2.88 14.62 8.01
CA LEU A 96 -3.35 15.19 9.28
C LEU A 96 -3.57 16.71 9.23
N THR A 97 -2.81 17.41 8.39
CA THR A 97 -2.92 18.86 8.16
C THR A 97 -4.09 19.26 7.28
N GLN A 98 -4.76 18.31 6.61
CA GLN A 98 -5.86 18.53 5.68
C GLN A 98 -5.65 19.74 4.75
N PRO A 99 -4.57 19.76 3.96
CA PRO A 99 -4.26 20.91 3.11
C PRO A 99 -5.34 21.10 2.04
N THR A 100 -5.54 22.34 1.57
CA THR A 100 -6.46 22.62 0.47
C THR A 100 -5.86 22.16 -0.86
N GLU A 101 -6.50 21.21 -1.52
CA GLU A 101 -6.14 20.67 -2.83
C GLU A 101 -7.14 21.14 -3.88
N SER A 102 -6.76 22.06 -4.77
CA SER A 102 -7.63 22.45 -5.88
C SER A 102 -6.89 23.04 -7.07
N PHE A 103 -7.23 22.57 -8.26
CA PHE A 103 -6.84 23.18 -9.54
C PHE A 103 -7.82 24.29 -9.98
N PHE A 104 -9.02 24.36 -9.39
CA PHE A 104 -10.11 25.27 -9.79
C PHE A 104 -10.31 26.45 -8.82
N GLY A 105 -9.40 26.64 -7.85
CA GLY A 105 -9.52 27.69 -6.83
C GLY A 105 -10.61 27.44 -5.78
N SER A 106 -11.27 26.28 -5.83
CA SER A 106 -12.27 25.86 -4.85
C SER A 106 -11.63 25.39 -3.53
N SER A 107 -12.32 25.58 -2.41
CA SER A 107 -11.88 25.04 -1.13
C SER A 107 -12.20 23.55 -1.03
N ASN A 108 -11.32 22.70 -1.56
CA ASN A 108 -11.39 21.25 -1.40
C ASN A 108 -10.28 20.78 -0.45
N LYS A 109 -10.65 20.27 0.72
CA LYS A 109 -9.69 19.83 1.74
C LYS A 109 -9.29 18.38 1.48
N LEU A 110 -7.99 18.10 1.42
CA LEU A 110 -7.49 16.73 1.32
C LEU A 110 -7.85 15.98 2.61
N PRO A 111 -8.75 14.98 2.55
CA PRO A 111 -9.25 14.33 3.76
C PRO A 111 -8.20 13.48 4.44
N ILE A 112 -8.39 13.28 5.74
CA ILE A 112 -7.62 12.29 6.49
C ILE A 112 -7.94 10.89 5.95
N ARG A 113 -6.90 10.11 5.67
CA ARG A 113 -7.00 8.69 5.36
C ARG A 113 -6.56 7.88 6.56
N TYR A 114 -7.45 7.03 7.06
CA TYR A 114 -7.13 6.07 8.11
C TYR A 114 -6.68 4.75 7.48
N TYR A 115 -5.66 4.14 8.08
CA TYR A 115 -5.07 2.89 7.64
C TYR A 115 -4.83 2.00 8.84
N ALA A 116 -5.58 0.92 8.96
CA ALA A 116 -5.39 -0.11 9.96
C ALA A 116 -4.85 -1.37 9.28
N HIS A 117 -3.91 -2.06 9.91
CA HIS A 117 -3.41 -3.33 9.40
C HIS A 117 -3.04 -4.26 10.53
N GLY A 118 -3.03 -5.55 10.26
CA GLY A 118 -2.60 -6.52 11.24
C GLY A 118 -2.41 -7.89 10.63
N GLY A 119 -1.81 -8.79 11.39
CA GLY A 119 -1.57 -10.14 10.96
C GLY A 119 -0.82 -10.95 11.98
N VAL A 120 -0.58 -12.21 11.66
CA VAL A 120 0.18 -13.10 12.52
C VAL A 120 1.04 -14.01 11.67
N LYS A 121 2.34 -14.06 11.96
CA LYS A 121 3.20 -15.12 11.42
C LYS A 121 3.05 -16.36 12.29
N VAL A 122 2.56 -17.43 11.68
CA VAL A 122 2.35 -18.74 12.29
C VAL A 122 3.43 -19.69 11.78
N ASN A 123 4.36 -20.08 12.65
CA ASN A 123 5.36 -21.10 12.35
C ASN A 123 4.73 -22.48 12.58
N ILE A 124 4.29 -23.16 11.51
CA ILE A 124 3.64 -24.47 11.61
C ILE A 124 4.68 -25.55 11.93
N ASN A 125 5.81 -25.52 11.25
CA ASN A 125 6.97 -26.37 11.49
C ASN A 125 8.24 -25.68 10.97
N ALA A 126 9.37 -26.39 10.95
CA ALA A 126 10.65 -25.84 10.50
C ALA A 126 10.68 -25.41 9.02
N LYS A 127 9.76 -25.92 8.18
CA LYS A 127 9.68 -25.62 6.75
C LYS A 127 8.52 -24.72 6.37
N ILE A 128 7.41 -24.76 7.09
CA ILE A 128 6.16 -24.10 6.71
C ILE A 128 5.84 -22.97 7.68
N GLN A 129 5.64 -21.77 7.14
CA GLN A 129 5.12 -20.61 7.85
C GLN A 129 3.90 -20.07 7.11
N LEU A 130 2.85 -19.72 7.84
CA LEU A 130 1.68 -19.02 7.30
C LEU A 130 1.67 -17.59 7.80
N LEU A 131 1.23 -16.67 6.96
CA LEU A 131 1.10 -15.25 7.25
C LEU A 131 -0.27 -14.76 6.76
N PRO A 132 -1.34 -15.04 7.51
CA PRO A 132 -2.58 -14.28 7.39
C PRO A 132 -2.34 -12.83 7.83
N LYS A 133 -2.76 -11.89 6.99
CA LYS A 133 -2.73 -10.45 7.27
C LYS A 133 -3.90 -9.74 6.61
N PHE A 134 -4.23 -8.56 7.10
CA PHE A 134 -5.26 -7.71 6.53
C PHE A 134 -4.83 -6.25 6.57
N ILE A 135 -5.46 -5.48 5.69
CA ILE A 135 -5.37 -4.02 5.62
C ILE A 135 -6.80 -3.50 5.51
N TYR A 136 -7.11 -2.44 6.24
CA TYR A 136 -8.34 -1.68 6.14
C TYR A 136 -8.01 -0.20 5.96
N MET A 137 -8.57 0.40 4.93
CA MET A 137 -8.39 1.80 4.61
C MET A 137 -9.74 2.49 4.56
N LYS A 138 -9.80 3.73 5.06
CA LYS A 138 -10.98 4.57 4.97
C LYS A 138 -10.59 6.02 4.68
N GLN A 139 -11.24 6.63 3.69
CA GLN A 139 -11.09 8.04 3.35
C GLN A 139 -12.44 8.61 2.93
N ILE A 140 -12.94 9.61 3.67
CA ILE A 140 -14.33 10.10 3.55
C ILE A 140 -15.34 8.93 3.64
N ASN A 141 -16.06 8.68 2.55
CA ASN A 141 -17.10 7.68 2.40
C ASN A 141 -16.59 6.39 1.73
N ASP A 142 -15.34 6.43 1.23
CA ASP A 142 -14.73 5.28 0.59
C ASP A 142 -13.98 4.43 1.61
N GLN A 143 -14.08 3.11 1.44
CA GLN A 143 -13.41 2.14 2.28
C GLN A 143 -12.99 0.93 1.45
N GLU A 144 -11.79 0.46 1.74
CA GLU A 144 -11.20 -0.71 1.11
C GLU A 144 -10.64 -1.64 2.18
N MET A 145 -10.93 -2.92 2.06
CA MET A 145 -10.37 -3.96 2.91
C MET A 145 -9.67 -5.00 2.05
N THR A 146 -8.45 -5.36 2.45
CA THR A 146 -7.67 -6.41 1.82
C THR A 146 -7.34 -7.48 2.85
N ALA A 147 -7.54 -8.74 2.49
CA ALA A 147 -7.18 -9.90 3.29
C ALA A 147 -6.25 -10.82 2.50
N THR A 148 -5.10 -11.16 3.08
CA THR A 148 -4.03 -11.93 2.42
C THR A 148 -3.69 -13.14 3.25
N LEU A 149 -3.47 -14.29 2.60
CA LEU A 149 -2.91 -15.48 3.24
C LEU A 149 -1.65 -15.91 2.49
N LEU A 150 -0.49 -15.71 3.10
CA LEU A 150 0.79 -16.08 2.51
C LEU A 150 1.39 -17.34 3.13
N LEU A 151 1.70 -18.33 2.28
CA LEU A 151 2.56 -19.46 2.59
C LEU A 151 4.02 -19.07 2.34
N HIS A 152 4.88 -19.35 3.32
CA HIS A 152 6.33 -19.34 3.17
C HIS A 152 6.84 -20.76 3.39
N TYR A 153 7.41 -21.36 2.35
CA TYR A 153 8.01 -22.68 2.38
C TYR A 153 9.53 -22.59 2.31
N PHE A 154 10.22 -23.06 3.34
CA PHE A 154 11.68 -23.03 3.45
C PHE A 154 12.30 -24.28 2.81
N LEU A 155 13.04 -24.05 1.73
CA LEU A 155 13.90 -25.02 1.07
C LEU A 155 15.27 -25.01 1.75
N GLN A 156 15.55 -26.05 2.53
CA GLN A 156 16.82 -26.21 3.25
C GLN A 156 18.03 -26.32 2.31
N SER A 157 17.90 -27.01 1.17
CA SER A 157 19.01 -27.24 0.24
C SER A 157 19.57 -25.96 -0.40
N SER A 158 18.73 -24.94 -0.55
CA SER A 158 19.08 -23.67 -1.21
C SER A 158 18.97 -22.46 -0.29
N GLU A 159 18.71 -22.67 1.01
CA GLU A 159 18.42 -21.64 2.02
C GLU A 159 17.45 -20.56 1.52
N THR A 160 16.36 -21.02 0.89
CA THR A 160 15.44 -20.15 0.14
C THR A 160 14.02 -20.33 0.63
N TYR A 161 13.27 -19.24 0.74
CA TYR A 161 11.83 -19.29 0.95
C TYR A 161 11.09 -19.14 -0.37
N ILE A 162 10.21 -20.09 -0.69
CA ILE A 162 9.15 -19.90 -1.69
C ILE A 162 7.99 -19.20 -0.97
N ILE A 163 7.48 -18.14 -1.58
CA ILE A 163 6.35 -17.35 -1.09
C ILE A 163 5.21 -17.56 -2.08
N PHE A 164 4.03 -17.89 -1.59
CA PHE A 164 2.84 -18.06 -2.43
C PHE A 164 1.57 -17.76 -1.62
N GLY A 165 0.58 -17.13 -2.23
CA GLY A 165 -0.70 -16.98 -1.55
C GLY A 165 -1.72 -16.14 -2.30
N PRO A 166 -3.00 -16.28 -1.93
CA PRO A 166 -4.04 -15.38 -2.42
C PRO A 166 -4.17 -14.13 -1.55
N THR A 167 -4.65 -13.07 -2.19
CA THR A 167 -5.12 -11.84 -1.57
C THR A 167 -6.51 -11.51 -2.11
N TYR A 168 -7.44 -11.13 -1.24
CA TYR A 168 -8.77 -10.64 -1.59
C TYR A 168 -8.85 -9.16 -1.27
N ARG A 169 -9.15 -8.32 -2.27
CA ARG A 169 -9.40 -6.88 -2.13
C ARG A 169 -10.90 -6.64 -2.32
N SER A 170 -11.56 -6.20 -1.25
CA SER A 170 -13.02 -6.07 -1.18
C SER A 170 -13.56 -5.19 -2.29
N LYS A 171 -14.59 -5.65 -3.00
CA LYS A 171 -15.27 -4.94 -4.10
C LYS A 171 -14.39 -4.62 -5.31
N ASP A 172 -13.19 -5.18 -5.39
CA ASP A 172 -12.27 -4.90 -6.49
C ASP A 172 -11.70 -6.16 -7.13
N ALA A 173 -10.82 -6.91 -6.45
CA ALA A 173 -10.04 -7.97 -7.09
C ALA A 173 -9.70 -9.16 -6.19
N ALA A 174 -9.51 -10.32 -6.81
CA ALA A 174 -8.80 -11.45 -6.23
C ALA A 174 -7.41 -11.51 -6.86
N ILE A 175 -6.38 -11.53 -6.02
CA ILE A 175 -4.97 -11.39 -6.43
C ILE A 175 -4.27 -12.69 -6.07
N ILE A 176 -3.46 -13.21 -6.99
CA ILE A 176 -2.55 -14.32 -6.69
C ILE A 176 -1.11 -13.80 -6.71
N GLU A 177 -0.32 -14.19 -5.72
CA GLU A 177 1.07 -13.76 -5.61
C GLU A 177 2.00 -14.95 -5.41
N ALA A 178 3.15 -14.90 -6.07
CA ALA A 178 4.23 -15.87 -5.96
C ALA A 178 5.57 -15.15 -5.84
N GLY A 179 6.57 -15.77 -5.21
CA GLY A 179 7.87 -15.14 -5.05
C GLY A 179 8.90 -16.03 -4.41
N ILE A 180 10.12 -15.53 -4.39
CA ILE A 180 11.29 -16.20 -3.85
C ILE A 180 12.05 -15.21 -2.97
N LYS A 181 12.43 -15.66 -1.79
CA LYS A 181 13.34 -14.93 -0.90
C LYS A 181 14.58 -15.76 -0.63
N LYS A 182 15.74 -15.26 -1.06
CA LYS A 182 17.04 -15.88 -0.85
C LYS A 182 18.00 -14.86 -0.27
N GLY A 183 18.47 -15.12 0.96
CA GLY A 183 19.34 -14.21 1.70
C GLY A 183 18.73 -12.81 1.84
N ARG A 184 19.33 -11.83 1.14
CA ARG A 184 18.97 -10.40 1.20
C ARG A 184 17.97 -9.96 0.13
N TYR A 185 17.68 -10.83 -0.83
CA TYR A 185 16.82 -10.51 -1.96
C TYR A 185 15.46 -11.17 -1.77
N THR A 186 14.41 -10.46 -2.15
CA THR A 186 13.06 -10.99 -2.27
C THR A 186 12.49 -10.50 -3.60
N ALA A 187 12.17 -11.42 -4.50
CA ALA A 187 11.51 -11.15 -5.77
C ALA A 187 10.10 -11.72 -5.72
N ARG A 188 9.11 -10.97 -6.19
CA ARG A 188 7.70 -11.38 -6.18
C ARG A 188 7.02 -10.93 -7.47
N VAL A 189 6.02 -11.68 -7.86
CA VAL A 189 5.09 -11.36 -8.94
C VAL A 189 3.67 -11.53 -8.44
N SER A 190 2.77 -10.68 -8.92
CA SER A 190 1.34 -10.77 -8.64
C SER A 190 0.52 -10.52 -9.89
N TYR A 191 -0.68 -11.11 -9.90
CA TYR A 191 -1.67 -10.88 -10.93
C TYR A 191 -3.04 -10.68 -10.31
N ASP A 192 -3.66 -9.56 -10.66
CA ASP A 192 -4.98 -9.17 -10.17
C ASP A 192 -6.06 -9.71 -11.14
N ILE A 193 -7.05 -10.39 -10.59
CA ILE A 193 -8.26 -10.82 -11.30
C ILE A 193 -9.39 -9.90 -10.84
N ASN A 194 -9.85 -9.03 -11.73
CA ASN A 194 -10.90 -8.07 -11.39
C ASN A 194 -12.23 -8.79 -11.12
N THR A 195 -12.85 -8.47 -9.99
CA THR A 195 -14.13 -8.99 -9.52
C THR A 195 -15.23 -7.93 -9.46
N SER A 196 -14.89 -6.65 -9.68
CA SER A 196 -15.81 -5.51 -9.65
C SER A 196 -16.71 -5.41 -10.88
N LYS A 197 -17.64 -4.44 -10.88
CA LYS A 197 -18.51 -4.12 -12.04
C LYS A 197 -17.72 -3.76 -13.31
N LEU A 198 -16.42 -3.47 -13.19
CA LEU A 198 -15.51 -3.26 -14.32
C LEU A 198 -15.12 -4.58 -15.03
N LYS A 199 -15.57 -5.74 -14.52
CA LYS A 199 -15.34 -7.07 -15.13
C LYS A 199 -15.79 -7.14 -16.59
N GLU A 200 -16.92 -6.52 -16.94
CA GLU A 200 -17.44 -6.53 -18.32
C GLU A 200 -16.58 -5.70 -19.27
N VAL A 201 -15.94 -4.64 -18.77
CA VAL A 201 -15.06 -3.77 -19.55
C VAL A 201 -13.64 -4.35 -19.63
N SER A 202 -13.15 -5.00 -18.57
CA SER A 202 -11.78 -5.51 -18.48
C SER A 202 -11.63 -7.00 -18.80
N ASN A 203 -12.71 -7.74 -19.08
CA ASN A 203 -12.73 -9.20 -19.22
C ASN A 203 -12.08 -9.93 -18.03
N SER A 204 -12.26 -9.42 -16.81
CA SER A 204 -11.59 -9.90 -15.58
C SER A 204 -10.05 -9.79 -15.59
N ARG A 205 -9.45 -9.15 -16.60
CA ARG A 205 -8.00 -8.88 -16.63
C ARG A 205 -7.71 -7.70 -15.71
N GLY A 206 -6.83 -7.91 -14.74
CA GLY A 206 -6.29 -6.85 -13.90
C GLY A 206 -4.85 -6.53 -14.27
N GLY A 207 -4.07 -6.07 -13.29
CA GLY A 207 -2.67 -5.71 -13.44
C GLY A 207 -1.73 -6.88 -13.18
N PHE A 208 -0.63 -6.93 -13.92
CA PHE A 208 0.53 -7.74 -13.59
C PHE A 208 1.58 -6.84 -12.91
N GLU A 209 2.07 -7.25 -11.75
CA GLU A 209 3.05 -6.49 -10.98
C GLU A 209 4.29 -7.33 -10.66
N ILE A 210 5.45 -6.67 -10.62
CA ILE A 210 6.73 -7.26 -10.22
C ILE A 210 7.31 -6.43 -9.09
N SER A 211 7.82 -7.09 -8.04
CA SER A 211 8.51 -6.45 -6.92
C SER A 211 9.87 -7.08 -6.67
N LEU A 212 10.88 -6.25 -6.45
CA LEU A 212 12.20 -6.65 -6.00
C LEU A 212 12.59 -5.86 -4.75
N THR A 213 12.88 -6.56 -3.67
CA THR A 213 13.35 -5.98 -2.41
C THR A 213 14.76 -6.45 -2.11
N TYR A 214 15.65 -5.51 -1.78
CA TYR A 214 16.99 -5.78 -1.28
C TYR A 214 17.15 -5.19 0.13
N VAL A 215 17.63 -6.02 1.06
CA VAL A 215 17.95 -5.57 2.43
C VAL A 215 19.47 -5.52 2.61
N ALA A 216 20.03 -4.30 2.55
CA ALA A 216 21.43 -4.03 2.88
C ALA A 216 21.73 -4.36 4.36
N ARG A 217 23.02 -4.53 4.70
CA ARG A 217 23.57 -4.89 6.03
C ARG A 217 22.57 -4.70 7.19
N ARG A 218 22.05 -5.81 7.74
CA ARG A 218 21.52 -5.82 9.10
C ARG A 218 22.72 -5.82 10.05
N SER A 219 22.92 -4.74 10.81
CA SER A 219 23.47 -4.95 12.15
C SER A 219 22.52 -5.93 12.81
N LYS A 220 22.98 -7.13 13.17
CA LYS A 220 22.14 -8.06 13.92
C LYS A 220 22.08 -7.47 15.33
N PRO A 221 20.97 -6.81 15.73
CA PRO A 221 20.87 -6.41 17.12
C PRO A 221 20.99 -7.69 17.96
N ASN A 222 21.63 -7.58 19.11
CA ASN A 222 21.65 -8.65 20.10
C ASN A 222 20.70 -8.24 21.23
N PRO A 223 19.51 -8.87 21.37
CA PRO A 223 19.00 -10.04 20.64
C PRO A 223 18.39 -9.72 19.26
N LEU A 224 18.31 -10.74 18.40
CA LEU A 224 17.70 -10.66 17.07
C LEU A 224 16.19 -10.38 17.20
N ALA A 225 15.76 -9.19 16.80
CA ALA A 225 14.33 -8.86 16.75
C ALA A 225 13.69 -9.42 15.47
N ASN A 226 12.62 -10.19 15.64
CA ASN A 226 11.81 -10.72 14.55
C ASN A 226 10.76 -9.70 14.10
N CYS A 227 11.16 -8.67 13.36
CA CYS A 227 10.23 -7.65 12.86
C CYS A 227 9.24 -8.24 11.84
N PRO A 228 7.94 -7.91 11.94
CA PRO A 228 6.97 -8.26 10.91
C PRO A 228 7.36 -7.59 9.58
N ARG A 229 7.11 -8.29 8.48
CA ARG A 229 7.15 -7.70 7.14
C ARG A 229 5.71 -7.47 6.71
N LEU A 230 5.37 -6.21 6.49
CA LEU A 230 4.07 -5.77 5.97
C LEU A 230 3.96 -6.07 4.48
#